data_AF-A0A2T5CGG6-F1
#
_entry.id   AF-A0A2T5CGG6-F1
#
_cell.length_a   1.000
_cell.length_b   1.000
_cell.length_c   1.000
_cell.angle_alpha   90.00
_cell.angle_beta   90.00
_cell.angle_gamma   90.00
#
_symmetry.space_group_name_H-M   'P 1'
#
loop_
_entity.id
_entity.type
_entity.pdbx_description
1 polymer ?
#
loop_
_entity_poly.entity_id
_entity_poly.type
_entity_poly.pdbx_seq_one_letter_code
_entity_poly.pdbx_strand_id
1 'polypeptide(L)'
;MSSPRTTSLKPPQKIFQASSQALPRYSSRMYLQLAPDGISLLKFLLEAEDNLAYLSTVSSHTAVVKMVFAPGREREVQDFLETARHSVAFREMVTFQGEEGLKESREHTEERDAQ
;
A
#
# COMPACT_ATOMS: atom_id res chain seq x y z
N MET A 1 12.05 59.64 -20.32
CA MET A 1 12.53 59.19 -19.00
C MET A 1 12.00 57.77 -18.79
N SER A 2 12.90 56.82 -18.56
CA SER A 2 12.73 55.37 -18.74
C SER A 2 11.82 54.70 -17.70
N SER A 3 10.97 53.78 -18.15
CA SER A 3 10.31 52.79 -17.30
C SER A 3 11.23 51.58 -17.07
N PRO A 4 11.32 51.00 -15.87
CA PRO A 4 12.07 49.75 -15.65
C PRO A 4 11.25 48.53 -16.11
N ARG A 5 11.93 47.63 -16.82
CA ARG A 5 11.40 46.35 -17.31
C ARG A 5 11.61 45.29 -16.21
N THR A 6 10.56 44.92 -15.50
CA THR A 6 10.60 43.82 -14.52
C THR A 6 10.59 42.49 -15.26
N THR A 7 11.74 41.85 -15.43
CA THR A 7 11.83 40.46 -15.89
C THR A 7 11.54 39.54 -14.69
N SER A 8 10.29 39.08 -14.57
CA SER A 8 9.93 38.01 -13.64
C SER A 8 10.43 36.68 -14.19
N LEU A 9 11.52 36.17 -13.63
CA LEU A 9 12.03 34.83 -13.93
C LEU A 9 11.11 33.80 -13.26
N LYS A 10 10.30 33.11 -14.05
CA LYS A 10 9.53 31.93 -13.60
C LYS A 10 10.52 30.85 -13.13
N PRO A 11 10.30 30.23 -11.95
CA PRO A 11 11.11 29.10 -11.52
C PRO A 11 10.87 27.89 -12.44
N PRO A 12 11.88 27.03 -12.65
CA PRO A 12 11.79 25.91 -13.57
C PRO A 12 10.75 24.90 -13.09
N GLN A 13 9.68 24.73 -13.86
CA GLN A 13 8.70 23.68 -13.63
C GLN A 13 9.38 22.34 -13.98
N LYS A 14 9.77 21.57 -12.95
CA LYS A 14 10.12 20.16 -13.11
C LYS A 14 8.95 19.48 -13.83
N ILE A 15 9.22 18.93 -15.00
CA ILE A 15 8.29 18.13 -15.78
C ILE A 15 8.05 16.85 -14.98
N PHE A 16 7.05 16.87 -14.10
CA PHE A 16 6.49 15.65 -13.54
C PHE A 16 5.63 15.07 -14.67
N GLN A 17 6.14 14.07 -15.38
CA GLN A 17 5.33 13.24 -16.27
C GLN A 17 4.33 12.47 -15.41
N ALA A 18 3.21 13.10 -15.09
CA ALA A 18 2.04 12.40 -14.62
C ALA A 18 1.48 11.62 -15.81
N SER A 19 1.75 10.32 -15.87
CA SER A 19 0.79 9.42 -16.52
C SER A 19 -0.57 9.71 -15.91
N SER A 20 -1.63 9.70 -16.72
CA SER A 20 -2.99 10.11 -16.32
C SER A 20 -3.65 9.18 -15.28
N GLN A 21 -2.87 8.37 -14.57
CA GLN A 21 -3.30 7.60 -13.41
C GLN A 21 -3.34 8.55 -12.22
N ALA A 22 -4.52 8.67 -11.61
CA ALA A 22 -4.69 9.43 -10.38
C ALA A 22 -3.64 8.98 -9.35
N LEU A 23 -3.00 9.94 -8.67
CA LEU A 23 -2.04 9.60 -7.63
C LEU A 23 -2.71 8.66 -6.62
N PRO A 24 -2.09 7.51 -6.30
CA PRO A 24 -2.66 6.59 -5.34
C PRO A 24 -2.87 7.31 -4.01
N ARG A 25 -4.10 7.26 -3.51
CA ARG A 25 -4.47 7.92 -2.24
C ARG A 25 -4.13 7.07 -1.02
N TYR A 26 -3.96 5.77 -1.21
CA TYR A 26 -3.76 4.81 -0.13
C TYR A 26 -2.66 3.81 -0.49
N SER A 27 -2.03 3.22 0.52
CA SER A 27 -1.10 2.11 0.31
C SER A 27 -1.86 0.81 0.04
N SER A 28 -1.27 -0.07 -0.76
CA SER A 28 -1.73 -1.45 -0.91
C SER A 28 -1.39 -2.24 0.36
N ARG A 29 -2.22 -3.24 0.67
CA ARG A 29 -2.04 -4.07 1.87
C ARG A 29 -2.51 -5.50 1.64
N MET A 30 -1.77 -6.44 2.20
CA MET A 30 -2.05 -7.87 2.11
C MET A 30 -2.05 -8.47 3.51
N TYR A 31 -2.96 -9.41 3.74
CA TYR A 31 -3.04 -10.17 4.97
C TYR A 31 -2.63 -11.61 4.71
N LEU A 32 -1.68 -12.08 5.52
CA LEU A 32 -1.16 -13.44 5.46
C LEU A 32 -1.42 -14.13 6.79
N GLN A 33 -1.83 -15.39 6.72
CA GLN A 33 -1.84 -16.29 7.85
C GLN A 33 -0.62 -17.20 7.76
N LEU A 34 0.18 -17.25 8.82
CA LEU A 34 1.42 -18.01 8.92
C LEU A 34 1.25 -19.15 9.92
N ALA A 35 2.27 -20.02 10.01
CA ALA A 35 2.51 -20.74 11.26
C ALA A 35 3.02 -19.75 12.35
N PRO A 36 2.77 -19.99 13.64
CA PRO A 36 3.22 -19.09 14.72
C PRO A 36 4.71 -18.74 14.66
N ASP A 37 5.57 -19.73 14.35
CA ASP A 37 7.02 -19.55 14.26
C ASP A 37 7.46 -18.79 12.99
N GLY A 38 6.56 -18.68 12.01
CA GLY A 38 6.85 -18.08 10.70
C GLY A 38 6.87 -16.56 10.68
N ILE A 39 6.30 -15.87 11.68
CA ILE A 39 6.21 -14.39 11.69
C ILE A 39 7.61 -13.78 11.73
N SER A 40 8.46 -14.24 12.66
CA SER A 40 9.81 -13.71 12.82
C SER A 40 10.68 -14.01 11.60
N LEU A 41 10.54 -15.20 11.01
CA LEU A 41 11.29 -15.58 9.81
C LEU A 41 10.84 -14.76 8.59
N LEU A 42 9.54 -14.58 8.38
CA LEU A 42 9.04 -13.73 7.30
C LEU A 42 9.53 -12.28 7.45
N LYS A 43 9.52 -11.75 8.69
CA LYS A 43 10.05 -10.41 8.97
C LYS A 43 11.54 -10.31 8.63
N PHE A 44 12.34 -11.30 9.04
CA PHE A 44 13.77 -11.36 8.73
C PHE A 44 14.04 -11.38 7.21
N LEU A 45 13.30 -12.19 6.45
CA LEU A 45 13.44 -12.24 4.98
C LEU A 45 13.06 -10.90 4.33
N LEU A 46 12.02 -10.25 4.84
CA LEU A 46 11.59 -8.95 4.34
C LEU A 46 12.63 -7.85 4.61
N GLU A 47 13.32 -7.91 5.75
CA GLU A 47 14.43 -7.01 6.08
C GLU A 47 15.65 -7.22 5.15
N ALA A 48 15.86 -8.45 4.67
CA ALA A 48 16.90 -8.77 3.68
C ALA A 48 16.56 -8.26 2.27
N GLU A 49 15.28 -8.12 1.94
CA GLU A 49 14.75 -7.59 0.68
C GLU A 49 14.41 -6.11 0.78
N ASP A 50 15.33 -5.33 1.37
CA ASP A 50 15.28 -3.88 1.50
C ASP A 50 13.96 -3.31 2.08
N ASN A 51 13.25 -4.10 2.90
CA ASN A 51 11.95 -3.75 3.47
C ASN A 51 10.91 -3.33 2.41
N LEU A 52 10.77 -4.14 1.36
CA LEU A 52 9.77 -3.96 0.30
C LEU A 52 8.34 -3.66 0.81
N ALA A 53 8.00 -4.16 1.99
CA ALA A 53 6.76 -3.88 2.67
C ALA A 53 6.99 -3.59 4.16
N TYR A 54 6.07 -2.83 4.76
CA TYR A 54 5.96 -2.72 6.21
C TYR A 54 5.12 -3.89 6.75
N LEU A 55 5.69 -4.70 7.63
CA LEU A 55 5.01 -5.83 8.25
C LEU A 55 4.57 -5.50 9.68
N SER A 56 3.31 -5.81 10.00
CA SER A 56 2.75 -5.68 11.34
C SER A 56 1.92 -6.91 11.70
N THR A 57 2.06 -7.38 12.94
CA THR A 57 1.25 -8.50 13.44
C THR A 57 -0.15 -8.02 13.78
N VAL A 58 -1.16 -8.67 13.19
CA VAL A 58 -2.58 -8.41 13.46
C VAL A 58 -3.05 -9.26 14.64
N SER A 59 -2.62 -10.52 14.68
CA SER A 59 -2.90 -11.45 15.76
C SER A 59 -1.76 -12.45 15.88
N SER A 60 -1.10 -12.50 17.03
CA SER A 60 -0.05 -13.49 17.32
C SER A 60 -0.64 -14.89 17.52
N HIS A 61 -1.86 -14.99 18.03
CA HIS A 61 -2.49 -16.27 18.40
C HIS A 61 -2.92 -17.06 17.16
N THR A 62 -3.42 -16.35 16.15
CA THR A 62 -3.82 -16.94 14.85
C THR A 62 -2.74 -16.77 13.78
N ALA A 63 -1.58 -16.21 14.17
CA ALA A 63 -0.43 -15.92 13.34
C ALA A 63 -0.77 -15.14 12.06
N VAL A 64 -1.58 -14.09 12.20
CA VAL A 64 -1.98 -13.22 11.10
C VAL A 64 -1.12 -11.97 11.09
N VAL A 65 -0.53 -11.66 9.94
CA VAL A 65 0.23 -10.44 9.68
C VAL A 65 -0.41 -9.61 8.58
N LYS A 66 -0.17 -8.31 8.63
CA LYS A 66 -0.52 -7.33 7.61
C LYS A 66 0.77 -6.78 7.02
N MET A 67 0.94 -6.95 5.72
CA MET A 67 1.97 -6.31 4.91
C MET A 67 1.38 -5.09 4.23
N VAL A 68 2.08 -3.95 4.27
CA VAL A 68 1.68 -2.70 3.60
C VAL A 68 2.80 -2.29 2.66
N PHE A 69 2.48 -2.03 1.40
CA PHE A 69 3.45 -1.72 0.36
C PHE A 69 2.95 -0.62 -0.57
N ALA A 70 3.86 -0.02 -1.33
CA ALA A 70 3.52 1.04 -2.27
C ALA A 70 2.64 0.47 -3.40
N PRO A 71 1.56 1.17 -3.82
CA PRO A 71 0.75 0.76 -4.95
C PRO A 71 1.61 0.62 -6.22
N GLY A 72 1.36 -0.43 -7.01
CA GLY A 72 2.16 -0.78 -8.18
C GLY A 72 3.34 -1.72 -7.89
N ARG A 73 3.61 -2.04 -6.61
CA ARG A 73 4.67 -2.99 -6.19
C ARG A 73 4.14 -4.40 -5.93
N GLU A 74 2.89 -4.69 -6.31
CA GLU A 74 2.23 -5.97 -6.06
C GLU A 74 3.06 -7.13 -6.63
N ARG A 75 3.61 -6.96 -7.83
CA ARG A 75 4.43 -7.98 -8.49
C ARG A 75 5.71 -8.29 -7.72
N GLU A 76 6.41 -7.28 -7.23
CA GLU A 76 7.61 -7.47 -6.41
C GLU A 76 7.28 -8.19 -5.09
N VAL A 77 6.13 -7.83 -4.47
CA VAL A 77 5.67 -8.49 -3.25
C VAL A 77 5.30 -9.95 -3.52
N GLN A 78 4.66 -10.25 -4.66
CA GLN A 78 4.36 -11.61 -5.07
C GLN A 78 5.63 -12.41 -5.34
N ASP A 79 6.60 -11.85 -6.07
CA ASP A 79 7.89 -12.49 -6.36
C ASP A 79 8.66 -12.80 -5.05
N PHE A 80 8.65 -11.86 -4.09
CA PHE A 80 9.17 -12.06 -2.74
C PHE A 80 8.46 -13.22 -2.02
N LEU A 81 7.12 -13.23 -2.03
CA LEU A 81 6.33 -14.24 -1.34
C LEU A 81 6.53 -15.63 -1.93
N GLU A 82 6.58 -15.76 -3.26
CA GLU A 82 6.90 -17.03 -3.92
C GLU A 82 8.28 -17.55 -3.50
N THR A 83 9.27 -16.66 -3.38
CA THR A 83 10.59 -17.03 -2.85
C THR A 83 10.50 -17.45 -1.37
N ALA A 84 9.78 -16.67 -0.55
CA ALA A 84 9.61 -16.94 0.87
C ALA A 84 8.85 -18.25 1.15
N ARG A 85 7.98 -18.72 0.24
CA ARG A 85 7.25 -20.00 0.36
C ARG A 85 8.17 -21.21 0.54
N HIS A 86 9.40 -21.13 0.05
CA HIS A 86 10.39 -22.20 0.23
C HIS A 86 10.90 -22.33 1.66
N SER A 87 10.78 -21.27 2.46
CA SER A 87 11.29 -21.21 3.84
C SER A 87 10.17 -21.08 4.89
N VAL A 88 9.03 -20.47 4.51
CA VAL A 88 7.92 -20.16 5.40
C VAL A 88 6.60 -20.64 4.80
N ALA A 89 5.86 -21.43 5.57
CA ALA A 89 4.49 -21.78 5.21
C ALA A 89 3.52 -20.63 5.55
N PHE A 90 2.78 -20.17 4.55
CA PHE A 90 1.72 -19.19 4.73
C PHE A 90 0.57 -19.37 3.75
N ARG A 91 -0.56 -18.80 4.12
CA ARG A 91 -1.78 -18.68 3.34
C ARG A 91 -2.08 -17.20 3.11
N GLU A 92 -2.24 -16.81 1.86
CA GLU A 92 -2.80 -15.50 1.52
C GLU A 92 -4.30 -15.48 1.85
N MET A 93 -4.72 -14.43 2.55
CA MET A 93 -6.12 -14.27 2.96
C MET A 93 -6.84 -13.26 2.08
N VAL A 94 -6.30 -12.03 2.01
CA VAL A 94 -6.92 -10.95 1.24
C VAL A 94 -5.88 -9.89 0.89
N THR A 95 -6.03 -9.30 -0.28
CA THR A 95 -5.21 -8.19 -0.76
C THR A 95 -6.12 -7.01 -1.13
N PHE A 96 -5.80 -5.83 -0.60
CA PHE A 96 -6.46 -4.57 -0.91
C PHE A 96 -5.51 -3.68 -1.69
N GLN A 97 -5.93 -3.26 -2.88
CA GLN A 97 -5.16 -2.36 -3.73
C GLN A 97 -5.37 -0.91 -3.29
N GLY A 98 -4.29 -0.13 -3.26
CA GLY A 98 -4.31 1.28 -2.86
C GLY A 98 -4.95 2.25 -3.87
N GLU A 99 -5.59 1.75 -4.93
CA GLU A 99 -6.01 2.54 -6.09
C GLU A 99 -7.39 3.19 -6.00
N GLU A 100 -8.26 2.81 -5.06
CA GLU A 100 -9.57 3.45 -4.92
C GLU A 100 -9.77 4.00 -3.51
N GLY A 101 -9.93 5.33 -3.44
CA GLY A 101 -10.55 5.92 -2.28
C GLY A 101 -11.92 5.31 -2.09
N LEU A 102 -12.14 4.81 -0.87
CA LEU A 102 -13.41 4.46 -0.25
C LEU A 102 -14.58 5.08 -1.03
N LYS A 103 -15.09 4.36 -2.04
CA LYS A 103 -16.39 4.67 -2.62
C LYS A 103 -17.39 4.28 -1.55
N GLU A 104 -17.76 5.28 -0.75
CA GLU A 104 -19.06 5.46 -0.11
C GLU A 104 -19.80 4.15 0.18
N SER A 105 -19.34 3.39 1.18
CA SER A 105 -20.20 2.44 1.89
C SER A 105 -20.90 3.14 3.06
N ARG A 106 -21.47 4.31 2.78
CA ARG A 106 -22.43 5.02 3.63
C ARG A 106 -23.62 5.42 2.78
N GLU A 107 -24.29 4.44 2.19
CA GLU A 107 -25.72 4.58 1.94
C GLU A 107 -26.44 3.42 2.61
N HIS A 108 -27.63 3.73 3.12
CA HIS A 108 -28.58 2.91 3.88
C HIS A 108 -28.38 2.71 5.39
N THR A 109 -28.92 3.67 6.16
CA THR A 109 -29.61 3.59 7.47
C THR A 109 -29.90 5.07 7.80
N GLU A 110 -31.08 5.68 7.79
CA GLU A 110 -32.48 5.26 7.87
C GLU A 110 -33.33 6.30 7.12
N GLU A 111 -34.14 5.85 6.15
CA GLU A 111 -35.30 6.58 5.65
C GLU A 111 -36.53 5.75 6.03
N ARG A 112 -36.81 5.69 7.34
CA ARG A 112 -38.05 5.17 7.93
C ARG A 112 -38.23 5.79 9.31
N ASP A 113 -38.77 7.00 9.34
CA ASP A 113 -39.61 7.51 10.44
C ASP A 113 -40.20 8.86 10.00
N ALA A 114 -41.10 8.78 9.02
CA ALA A 114 -42.07 9.83 8.75
C ALA A 114 -43.33 9.16 8.20
N GLN A 115 -44.10 8.56 9.11
CA GLN A 115 -45.49 8.22 8.86
C GLN A 115 -46.31 8.45 10.12
#